data_AF-A0A1G5UYC7-F1
#
_entry.id   AF-A0A1G5UYC7-F1
#
_cell.length_a   1.000
_cell.length_b   1.000
_cell.length_c   1.000
_cell.angle_alpha   90.00
_cell.angle_beta   90.00
_cell.angle_gamma   90.00
#
_symmetry.space_group_name_H-M   'P 1'
#
loop_
_entity.id
_entity.type
_entity.pdbx_description
1 polymer ?
#
loop_
_entity_poly.entity_id
_entity_poly.type
_entity_poly.pdbx_seq_one_letter_code
_entity_poly.pdbx_strand_id
1 'polypeptide(L)'
;MIKRELIESVIAGEPVTRIPCMFWQAPSMYTSPEEQAEKTSEFYERHDSDIIKINNIPPIPVSSTGRHVPDGKTNLSMGSVNHGPLHQQLQVLKSFIPMKKDSAPVLFTVLSPLSSAAAMYPHLLTDASVSPSQKEELLTDISERTCSLVRTAVEAGADGIFFITLLASYDALSPSLYRKYGFPYDIAVLSSSPGWCNILHAEGKETMFPLLRKYPVQFITRNAPDSLQGLKEMAAVRRWFGVHSFPAPMPAKTTC
;
A
#
# COMPACT_ATOMS: atom_id res chain seq x y z
N MET A 1 5.74 26.73 2.94
CA MET A 1 4.90 25.76 3.66
C MET A 1 5.74 24.53 3.90
N ILE A 2 5.79 24.05 5.13
CA ILE A 2 6.49 22.82 5.48
C ILE A 2 5.76 21.66 4.79
N LYS A 3 6.47 20.73 4.14
CA LYS A 3 5.84 19.65 3.33
C LYS A 3 4.82 18.86 4.13
N ARG A 4 5.09 18.60 5.41
CA ARG A 4 4.12 18.01 6.35
C ARG A 4 2.81 18.80 6.42
N GLU A 5 2.87 20.10 6.73
CA GLU A 5 1.70 20.98 6.85
C GLU A 5 0.88 20.99 5.55
N LEU A 6 1.56 21.00 4.40
CA LEU A 6 0.90 20.92 3.10
C LEU A 6 0.04 19.66 2.99
N ILE A 7 0.59 18.50 3.35
CA ILE A 7 -0.15 17.23 3.28
C ILE A 7 -1.26 17.17 4.33
N GLU A 8 -1.02 17.63 5.55
CA GLU A 8 -2.04 17.71 6.62
C GLU A 8 -3.23 18.60 6.18
N SER A 9 -2.97 19.77 5.60
CA SER A 9 -4.04 20.64 5.07
C SER A 9 -4.80 19.99 3.92
N VAL A 10 -4.13 19.26 3.01
CA VAL A 10 -4.86 18.51 1.96
C VAL A 10 -5.75 17.43 2.55
N ILE A 11 -5.27 16.69 3.55
CA ILE A 11 -6.07 15.67 4.25
C ILE A 11 -7.28 16.29 4.96
N ALA A 12 -7.10 17.46 5.58
CA ALA A 12 -8.16 18.20 6.25
C ALA A 12 -9.16 18.86 5.29
N GLY A 13 -8.87 18.90 3.98
CA GLY A 13 -9.69 19.60 2.98
C GLY A 13 -9.54 21.13 3.04
N GLU A 14 -8.45 21.62 3.61
CA GLU A 14 -8.16 23.03 3.75
C GLU A 14 -7.59 23.63 2.44
N PRO A 15 -7.73 24.95 2.23
CA PRO A 15 -7.07 25.63 1.13
C PRO A 15 -5.55 25.50 1.21
N VAL A 16 -4.91 25.07 0.11
CA VAL A 16 -3.46 24.95 0.00
C VAL A 16 -2.90 25.90 -1.06
N THR A 17 -1.64 26.33 -0.87
CA THR A 17 -0.97 27.28 -1.76
C THR A 17 -0.55 26.65 -3.09
N ARG A 18 -0.38 25.33 -3.13
CA ARG A 18 -0.10 24.53 -4.33
C ARG A 18 -0.61 23.10 -4.16
N ILE A 19 -0.77 22.39 -5.27
CA ILE A 19 -1.08 20.95 -5.27
C ILE A 19 0.19 20.18 -4.90
N PRO A 20 0.16 19.24 -3.94
CA PRO A 20 1.30 18.39 -3.65
C PRO A 20 1.56 17.42 -4.80
N CYS A 21 2.83 17.13 -5.06
CA CYS A 21 3.27 16.19 -6.08
C CYS A 21 4.15 15.10 -5.46
N MET A 22 3.94 13.86 -5.91
CA MET A 22 4.72 12.71 -5.48
C MET A 22 5.22 11.99 -6.70
N PHE A 23 6.54 11.82 -6.80
CA PHE A 23 7.19 10.98 -7.80
C PHE A 23 7.70 9.70 -7.14
N TRP A 24 7.65 8.59 -7.87
CA TRP A 24 8.27 7.35 -7.42
C TRP A 24 8.85 6.58 -8.61
N GLN A 25 9.88 5.80 -8.32
CA GLN A 25 10.48 4.87 -9.27
C GLN A 25 10.03 3.44 -8.99
N ALA A 26 10.06 2.59 -10.02
CA ALA A 26 9.95 1.16 -9.84
C ALA A 26 11.10 0.66 -8.94
N PRO A 27 10.91 -0.42 -8.16
CA PRO A 27 12.00 -1.02 -7.41
C PRO A 27 13.13 -1.41 -8.37
N SER A 28 14.35 -0.93 -8.14
CA SER A 28 15.56 -1.43 -8.79
C SER A 28 16.17 -2.53 -7.95
N MET A 29 16.89 -3.47 -8.55
CA MET A 29 17.72 -4.41 -7.76
C MET A 29 18.76 -3.61 -6.96
N TYR A 30 18.83 -3.88 -5.66
CA TYR A 30 19.84 -3.35 -4.74
C TYR A 30 20.50 -4.51 -4.01
N THR A 31 21.75 -4.32 -3.62
CA THR A 31 22.57 -5.33 -2.96
C THR A 31 22.45 -5.29 -1.44
N SER A 32 22.04 -4.15 -0.87
CA SER A 32 21.79 -4.00 0.56
C SER A 32 20.65 -3.01 0.88
N PRO A 33 20.08 -3.05 2.10
CA PRO A 33 19.11 -2.06 2.57
C PRO A 33 19.62 -0.62 2.55
N GLU A 34 20.90 -0.42 2.86
CA GLU A 34 21.57 0.89 2.89
C GLU A 34 21.67 1.49 1.48
N GLU A 35 22.09 0.69 0.50
CA GLU A 35 22.14 1.12 -0.90
C GLU A 35 20.75 1.57 -1.40
N GLN A 36 19.70 0.89 -0.96
CA GLN A 36 18.34 1.28 -1.31
C GLN A 36 17.91 2.59 -0.62
N ALA A 37 18.25 2.76 0.65
CA ALA A 37 17.98 4.00 1.39
C ALA A 37 18.69 5.20 0.73
N GLU A 38 19.95 5.03 0.35
CA GLU A 38 20.74 6.04 -0.38
C GLU A 38 20.08 6.43 -1.71
N LYS A 39 19.75 5.44 -2.56
CA LYS A 39 19.04 5.69 -3.83
C LYS A 39 17.69 6.37 -3.64
N THR A 40 16.99 6.05 -2.56
CA THR A 40 15.71 6.70 -2.22
C THR A 40 15.94 8.16 -1.83
N SER A 41 16.98 8.46 -1.05
CA SER A 41 17.37 9.83 -0.69
C SER A 41 17.78 10.64 -1.91
N GLU A 42 18.64 10.08 -2.77
CA GLU A 42 19.09 10.74 -4.00
C GLU A 42 17.93 11.02 -4.96
N PHE A 43 17.03 10.05 -5.14
CA PHE A 43 15.84 10.23 -5.97
C PHE A 43 14.95 11.35 -5.43
N TYR A 44 14.75 11.36 -4.11
CA TYR A 44 13.94 12.37 -3.45
C TYR A 44 14.54 13.77 -3.57
N GLU A 45 15.84 13.92 -3.30
CA GLU A 45 16.56 15.20 -3.41
C GLU A 45 16.54 15.75 -4.84
N ARG A 46 16.64 14.88 -5.84
CA ARG A 46 16.60 15.28 -7.25
C ARG A 46 15.24 15.81 -7.69
N HIS A 47 14.15 15.24 -7.18
CA HIS A 47 12.79 15.54 -7.68
C HIS A 47 11.97 16.42 -6.72
N ASP A 48 12.45 16.65 -5.50
CA ASP A 48 11.79 17.47 -4.49
C ASP A 48 10.30 17.11 -4.29
N SER A 49 10.01 15.81 -4.17
CA SER A 49 8.64 15.34 -3.95
C SER A 49 8.08 15.83 -2.61
N ASP A 50 6.75 15.92 -2.49
CA ASP A 50 6.07 16.27 -1.23
C ASP A 50 5.86 15.09 -0.30
N ILE A 51 5.99 13.88 -0.83
CA ILE A 51 5.84 12.61 -0.13
C ILE A 51 6.98 11.70 -0.55
N ILE A 52 7.62 11.05 0.41
CA ILE A 52 8.66 10.06 0.17
C ILE A 52 8.01 8.68 0.20
N LYS A 53 8.29 7.86 -0.80
CA LYS A 53 7.91 6.44 -0.80
C LYS A 53 9.15 5.58 -0.69
N ILE A 54 9.22 4.81 0.39
CA ILE A 54 10.16 3.70 0.50
C ILE A 54 9.65 2.61 -0.44
N ASN A 55 10.28 2.50 -1.61
CA ASN A 55 10.02 1.38 -2.48
C ASN A 55 10.54 0.13 -1.76
N ASN A 56 9.75 -0.92 -1.69
CA ASN A 56 10.21 -2.21 -1.23
C ASN A 56 10.22 -3.12 -2.46
N ILE A 57 11.27 -3.92 -2.67
CA ILE A 57 11.11 -5.11 -3.51
C ILE A 57 10.07 -5.96 -2.78
N PRO A 58 8.89 -6.22 -3.39
CA PRO A 58 7.88 -7.02 -2.73
C PRO A 58 8.50 -8.36 -2.30
N PRO A 59 8.04 -8.95 -1.18
CA PRO A 59 8.68 -10.11 -0.57
C PRO A 59 8.31 -11.38 -1.33
N ILE A 60 8.62 -11.39 -2.61
CA ILE A 60 8.45 -12.53 -3.51
C ILE A 60 9.87 -12.91 -3.88
N PRO A 61 10.30 -14.16 -3.68
CA PRO A 61 11.45 -14.64 -4.42
C PRO A 61 11.08 -14.51 -5.90
N VAL A 62 11.59 -13.46 -6.54
CA VAL A 62 11.70 -13.42 -7.99
C VAL A 62 12.61 -14.59 -8.30
N SER A 63 12.03 -15.75 -8.56
CA SER A 63 12.73 -16.76 -9.34
C SER A 63 12.90 -16.12 -10.71
N SER A 64 14.04 -15.45 -10.88
CA SER A 64 14.50 -14.82 -12.12
C SER A 64 14.80 -15.83 -13.22
N THR A 65 14.23 -17.03 -13.14
CA THR A 65 14.32 -18.09 -14.13
C THR A 65 13.04 -18.89 -14.03
N GLY A 66 12.18 -18.84 -15.06
CA GLY A 66 10.98 -19.66 -15.15
C GLY A 66 11.30 -21.15 -15.09
N ARG A 67 11.43 -21.70 -13.89
CA ARG A 67 11.55 -23.14 -13.63
C ARG A 67 10.86 -23.48 -12.32
N HIS A 68 9.86 -24.35 -12.48
CA HIS A 68 9.41 -25.34 -11.52
C HIS A 68 8.74 -24.78 -10.25
N VAL A 69 7.41 -24.81 -10.25
CA VAL A 69 6.68 -25.13 -9.01
C VAL A 69 7.02 -26.60 -8.75
N PRO A 70 7.83 -26.94 -7.72
CA PRO A 70 8.01 -28.34 -7.38
C PRO A 70 6.64 -28.88 -6.95
N ASP A 71 6.29 -30.09 -7.37
CA ASP A 71 5.24 -30.86 -6.73
C ASP A 71 5.56 -30.95 -5.24
N GLY A 72 4.96 -30.06 -4.45
CA GLY A 72 5.33 -29.86 -3.06
C GLY A 72 4.71 -28.59 -2.50
N LYS A 73 3.85 -28.76 -1.49
CA LYS A 73 3.37 -27.73 -0.57
C LYS A 73 4.53 -27.19 0.30
N THR A 74 5.63 -26.78 -0.32
CA THR A 74 6.86 -26.38 0.36
C THR A 74 6.87 -24.87 0.59
N ASN A 75 6.54 -24.47 1.82
CA ASN A 75 6.97 -23.23 2.49
C ASN A 75 6.96 -21.93 1.67
N LEU A 76 5.83 -21.59 1.05
CA LEU A 76 5.55 -20.21 0.62
C LEU A 76 5.39 -19.34 1.87
N SER A 77 6.49 -18.74 2.32
CA SER A 77 6.52 -17.90 3.53
C SER A 77 7.09 -16.55 3.16
N MET A 78 6.34 -15.47 3.41
CA MET A 78 6.85 -14.09 3.27
C MET A 78 7.98 -13.77 4.26
N GLY A 79 8.28 -14.68 5.20
CA GLY A 79 9.11 -14.41 6.37
C GLY A 79 8.33 -13.63 7.44
N SER A 80 9.05 -12.95 8.33
CA SER A 80 8.47 -12.14 9.39
C SER A 80 9.22 -10.81 9.53
N VAL A 81 8.71 -9.91 10.36
CA VAL A 81 9.40 -8.66 10.70
C VAL A 81 10.78 -8.86 11.32
N ASN A 82 11.05 -10.05 11.87
CA ASN A 82 12.32 -10.38 12.53
C ASN A 82 13.30 -11.15 11.63
N HIS A 83 12.85 -11.74 10.53
CA HIS A 83 13.72 -12.51 9.62
C HIS A 83 13.14 -12.62 8.20
N GLY A 84 14.01 -12.76 7.21
CA GLY A 84 13.62 -12.98 5.82
C GLY A 84 13.24 -11.68 5.09
N PRO A 85 12.48 -11.78 3.98
CA PRO A 85 12.21 -10.64 3.10
C PRO A 85 11.54 -9.44 3.78
N LEU A 86 10.54 -9.67 4.66
CA LEU A 86 9.88 -8.57 5.40
C LEU A 86 10.85 -7.81 6.30
N HIS A 87 11.77 -8.52 6.95
CA HIS A 87 12.81 -7.89 7.76
C HIS A 87 13.74 -7.03 6.91
N GLN A 88 14.16 -7.51 5.73
CA GLN A 88 15.02 -6.74 4.81
C GLN A 88 14.34 -5.44 4.38
N GLN A 89 13.04 -5.47 4.07
CA GLN A 89 12.27 -4.26 3.76
C GLN A 89 12.24 -3.26 4.93
N LEU A 90 12.06 -3.75 6.16
CA LEU A 90 12.12 -2.89 7.35
C LEU A 90 13.51 -2.27 7.55
N GLN A 91 14.59 -2.99 7.22
CA GLN A 91 15.93 -2.41 7.30
C GLN A 91 16.12 -1.26 6.33
N VAL A 92 15.51 -1.30 5.15
CA VAL A 92 15.58 -0.18 4.19
C VAL A 92 14.99 1.08 4.80
N LEU A 93 13.80 0.96 5.39
CA LEU A 93 13.16 2.07 6.10
C LEU A 93 14.05 2.57 7.25
N LYS A 94 14.57 1.66 8.09
CA LYS A 94 15.41 2.03 9.22
C LYS A 94 16.71 2.72 8.81
N SER A 95 17.30 2.33 7.68
CA SER A 95 18.47 3.00 7.11
C SER A 95 18.12 4.36 6.50
N PHE A 96 16.91 4.50 5.95
CA PHE A 96 16.45 5.76 5.36
C PHE A 96 16.07 6.83 6.38
N ILE A 97 15.40 6.47 7.47
CA ILE A 97 14.86 7.45 8.45
C ILE A 97 15.92 8.45 8.96
N PRO A 98 17.14 8.03 9.32
CA PRO A 98 18.21 8.96 9.71
C PRO A 98 18.67 9.90 8.58
N MET A 99 18.43 9.56 7.32
CA MET A 99 18.82 10.36 6.14
C MET A 99 17.78 11.44 5.79
N LYS A 100 16.57 11.38 6.37
CA LYS A 100 15.48 12.32 6.08
C LYS A 100 15.89 13.75 6.44
N LYS A 101 15.94 14.64 5.43
CA LYS A 101 16.41 16.03 5.56
C LYS A 101 15.30 17.05 5.83
N ASP A 102 14.04 16.70 5.56
CA ASP A 102 12.91 17.61 5.70
C ASP A 102 11.68 16.93 6.33
N SER A 103 10.55 17.61 6.29
CA SER A 103 9.31 17.19 6.93
C SER A 103 8.41 16.31 6.06
N ALA A 104 8.79 15.96 4.82
CA ALA A 104 7.89 15.19 3.96
C ALA A 104 7.51 13.86 4.61
N PRO A 105 6.23 13.46 4.56
CA PRO A 105 5.81 12.16 5.05
C PRO A 105 6.55 11.03 4.33
N VAL A 106 7.02 10.06 5.11
CA VAL A 106 7.66 8.84 4.60
C VAL A 106 6.65 7.70 4.61
N LEU A 107 6.36 7.15 3.45
CA LEU A 107 5.41 6.05 3.29
C LEU A 107 6.13 4.73 3.03
N PHE A 108 5.80 3.73 3.84
CA PHE A 108 6.29 2.38 3.66
C PHE A 108 5.42 1.61 2.66
N THR A 109 6.02 1.05 1.61
CA THR A 109 5.25 0.35 0.57
C THR A 109 4.86 -1.05 1.02
N VAL A 110 3.57 -1.38 0.95
CA VAL A 110 3.06 -2.74 1.19
C VAL A 110 2.14 -3.18 0.06
N LEU A 111 2.14 -4.47 -0.22
CA LEU A 111 1.28 -5.07 -1.25
C LEU A 111 0.05 -5.71 -0.58
N SER A 112 -1.13 -5.55 -1.19
CA SER A 112 -2.36 -6.19 -0.74
C SER A 112 -2.18 -7.70 -0.56
N PRO A 113 -2.83 -8.33 0.44
CA PRO A 113 -2.65 -9.75 0.69
C PRO A 113 -2.93 -10.63 -0.54
N LEU A 114 -4.00 -10.32 -1.29
CA LEU A 114 -4.31 -11.07 -2.51
C LEU A 114 -3.27 -10.89 -3.62
N SER A 115 -2.72 -9.69 -3.77
CA SER A 115 -1.67 -9.46 -4.79
C SER A 115 -0.35 -10.11 -4.39
N SER A 116 -0.01 -10.12 -3.10
CA SER A 116 1.12 -10.88 -2.56
C SER A 116 0.94 -12.38 -2.83
N ALA A 117 -0.24 -12.90 -2.55
CA ALA A 117 -0.59 -14.30 -2.80
C ALA A 117 -0.51 -14.66 -4.29
N ALA A 118 -1.05 -13.82 -5.17
CA ALA A 118 -1.00 -14.02 -6.62
C ALA A 118 0.42 -13.93 -7.17
N ALA A 119 1.29 -13.10 -6.57
CA ALA A 119 2.67 -13.01 -7.03
C ALA A 119 3.52 -14.21 -6.59
N MET A 120 3.19 -14.84 -5.45
CA MET A 120 3.77 -16.12 -5.02
C MET A 120 3.16 -17.31 -5.77
N TYR A 121 1.84 -17.27 -6.01
CA TYR A 121 1.10 -18.31 -6.70
C TYR A 121 0.06 -17.72 -7.68
N PRO A 122 0.45 -17.45 -8.94
CA PRO A 122 -0.40 -16.75 -9.93
C PRO A 122 -1.76 -17.39 -10.21
N HIS A 123 -1.87 -18.71 -10.05
CA HIS A 123 -3.10 -19.45 -10.33
C HIS A 123 -3.93 -19.75 -9.08
N LEU A 124 -3.61 -19.18 -7.92
CA LEU A 124 -4.26 -19.47 -6.62
C LEU A 124 -5.79 -19.49 -6.70
N LEU A 125 -6.40 -18.50 -7.34
CA LEU A 125 -7.87 -18.42 -7.39
C LEU A 125 -8.50 -19.41 -8.38
N THR A 126 -7.80 -19.75 -9.47
CA THR A 126 -8.30 -20.63 -10.54
C THR A 126 -7.95 -22.10 -10.34
N ASP A 127 -6.96 -22.41 -9.51
CA ASP A 127 -6.58 -23.78 -9.20
C ASP A 127 -7.71 -24.48 -8.42
N ALA A 128 -8.21 -25.56 -9.03
CA ALA A 128 -9.28 -26.40 -8.48
C ALA A 128 -8.78 -27.38 -7.42
N SER A 129 -7.47 -27.64 -7.36
CA SER A 129 -6.85 -28.50 -6.34
C SER A 129 -6.74 -27.80 -4.98
N VAL A 130 -6.77 -26.47 -4.96
CA VAL A 130 -6.78 -25.66 -3.74
C VAL A 130 -8.22 -25.40 -3.33
N SER A 131 -8.60 -25.91 -2.15
CA SER A 131 -9.93 -25.69 -1.61
C SER A 131 -10.16 -24.21 -1.26
N PRO A 132 -11.41 -23.72 -1.19
CA PRO A 132 -11.71 -22.37 -0.71
C PRO A 132 -11.10 -22.06 0.66
N SER A 133 -11.11 -23.03 1.59
CA SER A 133 -10.56 -22.86 2.93
C SER A 133 -9.03 -22.69 2.91
N GLN A 134 -8.32 -23.41 2.03
CA GLN A 134 -6.87 -23.25 1.88
C GLN A 134 -6.50 -21.87 1.30
N LYS A 135 -7.32 -21.34 0.37
CA LYS A 135 -7.13 -19.96 -0.14
C LYS A 135 -7.31 -18.95 0.99
N GLU A 136 -8.35 -19.12 1.80
CA GLU A 136 -8.66 -18.24 2.93
C GLU A 136 -7.59 -18.32 4.05
N GLU A 137 -7.08 -19.52 4.34
CA GLU A 137 -5.98 -19.74 5.30
C GLU A 137 -4.69 -19.03 4.86
N LEU A 138 -4.30 -19.21 3.59
CA LEU A 138 -3.12 -18.53 3.03
C LEU A 138 -3.27 -17.01 3.08
N LEU A 139 -4.42 -16.47 2.67
CA LEU A 139 -4.67 -15.02 2.69
C LEU A 139 -4.70 -14.47 4.13
N THR A 140 -5.15 -15.26 5.09
CA THR A 140 -5.13 -14.91 6.52
C THR A 140 -3.69 -14.81 7.03
N ASP A 141 -2.84 -15.82 6.80
CA ASP A 141 -1.42 -15.78 7.21
C ASP A 141 -0.68 -14.60 6.56
N ILE A 142 -0.90 -14.38 5.27
CA ILE A 142 -0.32 -13.23 4.56
C ILE A 142 -0.78 -11.92 5.20
N SER A 143 -2.09 -11.77 5.43
CA SER A 143 -2.66 -10.56 6.02
C SER A 143 -2.11 -10.28 7.41
N GLU A 144 -2.02 -11.30 8.28
CA GLU A 144 -1.49 -11.13 9.65
C GLU A 144 -0.04 -10.66 9.66
N ARG A 145 0.79 -11.24 8.79
CA ARG A 145 2.19 -10.84 8.63
C ARG A 145 2.32 -9.43 8.07
N THR A 146 1.51 -9.07 7.08
CA THR A 146 1.49 -7.70 6.54
C THR A 146 1.00 -6.70 7.59
N CYS A 147 0.00 -7.04 8.41
CA CYS A 147 -0.42 -6.19 9.52
C CYS A 147 0.71 -5.95 10.53
N SER A 148 1.48 -7.00 10.87
CA SER A 148 2.66 -6.88 11.73
C SER A 148 3.72 -5.96 11.11
N LEU A 149 4.01 -6.17 9.83
CA LEU A 149 4.93 -5.33 9.05
C LEU A 149 4.53 -3.86 9.06
N VAL A 150 3.24 -3.57 8.81
CA VAL A 150 2.71 -2.20 8.78
C VAL A 150 2.90 -1.52 10.13
N ARG A 151 2.53 -2.16 11.23
CA ARG A 151 2.72 -1.60 12.58
C ARG A 151 4.19 -1.32 12.87
N THR A 152 5.06 -2.30 12.62
CA THR A 152 6.50 -2.16 12.85
C THR A 152 7.13 -1.08 11.97
N ALA A 153 6.66 -0.90 10.73
CA ALA A 153 7.13 0.16 9.84
C ALA A 153 6.75 1.56 10.37
N VAL A 154 5.51 1.74 10.83
CA VAL A 154 5.08 3.02 11.41
C VAL A 154 5.82 3.31 12.71
N GLU A 155 5.99 2.32 13.58
CA GLU A 155 6.83 2.43 14.80
C GLU A 155 8.29 2.79 14.49
N ALA A 156 8.81 2.34 13.35
CA ALA A 156 10.17 2.64 12.90
C ALA A 156 10.31 4.05 12.27
N GLY A 157 9.22 4.81 12.14
CA GLY A 157 9.24 6.20 11.67
C GLY A 157 8.55 6.45 10.34
N ALA A 158 7.86 5.48 9.75
CA ALA A 158 6.98 5.75 8.62
C ALA A 158 5.75 6.57 9.08
N ASP A 159 5.39 7.59 8.31
CA ASP A 159 4.21 8.44 8.55
C ASP A 159 2.89 7.74 8.11
N GLY A 160 3.02 6.61 7.42
CA GLY A 160 1.96 5.68 7.05
C GLY A 160 2.41 4.76 5.93
N ILE A 161 1.46 4.25 5.14
CA ILE A 161 1.74 3.24 4.11
C ILE A 161 1.33 3.65 2.70
N PHE A 162 2.11 3.19 1.73
CA PHE A 162 1.73 3.17 0.32
C PHE A 162 1.26 1.75 -0.03
N PHE A 163 -0.04 1.51 0.09
CA PHE A 163 -0.67 0.22 -0.11
C PHE A 163 -1.00 0.00 -1.58
N ILE A 164 -0.51 -1.10 -2.18
CA ILE A 164 -0.69 -1.41 -3.60
C ILE A 164 -1.64 -2.59 -3.76
N THR A 165 -2.63 -2.48 -4.65
CA THR A 165 -3.44 -3.61 -5.10
C THR A 165 -3.32 -3.79 -6.61
N LEU A 166 -2.93 -4.99 -7.04
CA LEU A 166 -2.75 -5.38 -8.44
C LEU A 166 -4.02 -5.95 -9.06
N LEU A 167 -4.98 -6.36 -8.23
CA LEU A 167 -6.13 -7.17 -8.63
C LEU A 167 -7.47 -6.49 -8.38
N ALA A 168 -7.47 -5.25 -7.87
CA ALA A 168 -8.67 -4.44 -7.65
C ALA A 168 -9.19 -3.76 -8.93
N SER A 169 -9.22 -4.51 -10.03
CA SER A 169 -9.55 -3.99 -11.35
C SER A 169 -10.50 -4.95 -12.06
N TYR A 170 -11.48 -4.42 -12.78
CA TYR A 170 -12.50 -5.21 -13.48
C TYR A 170 -11.90 -6.08 -14.60
N ASP A 171 -10.76 -5.68 -15.16
CA ASP A 171 -9.97 -6.44 -16.13
C ASP A 171 -9.13 -7.55 -15.50
N ALA A 172 -8.86 -7.48 -14.20
CA ALA A 172 -8.03 -8.46 -13.50
C ALA A 172 -8.86 -9.52 -12.76
N LEU A 173 -9.94 -9.12 -12.08
CA LEU A 173 -10.73 -10.01 -11.25
C LEU A 173 -12.20 -9.62 -11.23
N SER A 174 -13.11 -10.60 -11.08
CA SER A 174 -14.52 -10.29 -10.90
C SER A 174 -14.77 -9.60 -9.56
N PRO A 175 -15.75 -8.68 -9.45
CA PRO A 175 -16.06 -8.00 -8.20
C PRO A 175 -16.48 -8.94 -7.08
N SER A 176 -17.14 -10.06 -7.40
CA SER A 176 -17.54 -11.07 -6.42
C SER A 176 -16.33 -11.80 -5.82
N LEU A 177 -15.36 -12.16 -6.66
CA LEU A 177 -14.11 -12.77 -6.20
C LEU A 177 -13.26 -11.76 -5.40
N TYR A 178 -13.16 -10.51 -5.85
CA TYR A 178 -12.42 -9.48 -5.10
C TYR A 178 -13.06 -9.21 -3.74
N ARG A 179 -14.39 -9.15 -3.65
CA ARG A 179 -15.10 -9.01 -2.37
C ARG A 179 -14.85 -10.16 -1.42
N LYS A 180 -14.64 -11.38 -1.93
CA LYS A 180 -14.39 -12.56 -1.12
C LYS A 180 -12.92 -12.67 -0.69
N TYR A 181 -11.99 -12.52 -1.64
CA TYR A 181 -10.58 -12.87 -1.45
C TYR A 181 -9.64 -11.66 -1.35
N GLY A 182 -10.09 -10.45 -1.69
CA GLY A 182 -9.29 -9.23 -1.57
C GLY A 182 -9.76 -8.34 -0.42
N PHE A 183 -11.00 -7.85 -0.53
CA PHE A 183 -11.58 -6.83 0.35
C PHE A 183 -11.38 -7.06 1.85
N PRO A 184 -11.67 -8.24 2.43
CA PRO A 184 -11.55 -8.43 3.88
C PRO A 184 -10.10 -8.26 4.38
N TYR A 185 -9.14 -8.75 3.59
CA TYR A 185 -7.73 -8.74 3.94
C TYR A 185 -7.09 -7.38 3.68
N ASP A 186 -7.52 -6.66 2.63
CA ASP A 186 -7.11 -5.27 2.41
C ASP A 186 -7.50 -4.38 3.59
N ILE A 187 -8.76 -4.49 4.03
CA ILE A 187 -9.27 -3.71 5.16
C ILE A 187 -8.50 -4.03 6.43
N ALA A 188 -8.22 -5.31 6.71
CA ALA A 188 -7.42 -5.71 7.87
C ALA A 188 -6.04 -5.04 7.87
N VAL A 189 -5.33 -5.05 6.73
CA VAL A 189 -4.01 -4.41 6.60
C VAL A 189 -4.10 -2.89 6.73
N LEU A 190 -5.00 -2.25 6.01
CA LEU A 190 -5.13 -0.80 6.03
C LEU A 190 -5.53 -0.28 7.42
N SER A 191 -6.47 -0.95 8.09
CA SER A 191 -6.87 -0.62 9.47
C SER A 191 -5.79 -0.90 10.51
N SER A 192 -4.75 -1.68 10.17
CA SER A 192 -3.63 -1.92 11.05
C SER A 192 -2.59 -0.78 11.07
N SER A 193 -2.67 0.15 10.11
CA SER A 193 -1.76 1.30 10.04
C SER A 193 -2.21 2.40 11.00
N PRO A 194 -1.43 2.74 12.04
CA PRO A 194 -1.69 3.93 12.86
C PRO A 194 -1.13 5.22 12.21
N GLY A 195 -0.53 5.12 11.02
CA GLY A 195 0.03 6.26 10.31
C GLY A 195 -1.05 7.27 9.91
N TRP A 196 -0.69 8.55 9.94
CA TRP A 196 -1.61 9.65 9.62
C TRP A 196 -1.74 9.90 8.11
N CYS A 197 -0.82 9.36 7.29
CA CYS A 197 -0.84 9.49 5.83
C CYS A 197 -0.80 8.10 5.17
N ASN A 198 -1.96 7.57 4.77
CA ASN A 198 -2.05 6.31 4.04
C ASN A 198 -2.55 6.55 2.61
N ILE A 199 -1.86 5.93 1.65
CA ILE A 199 -2.16 6.02 0.22
C ILE A 199 -2.50 4.63 -0.31
N LEU A 200 -3.64 4.51 -0.99
CA LEU A 200 -3.97 3.35 -1.81
C LEU A 200 -3.57 3.61 -3.26
N HIS A 201 -2.77 2.72 -3.84
CA HIS A 201 -2.52 2.65 -5.28
C HIS A 201 -3.21 1.44 -5.89
N ALA A 202 -4.13 1.70 -6.82
CA ALA A 202 -4.81 0.66 -7.58
C ALA A 202 -4.23 0.57 -8.99
N GLU A 203 -3.57 -0.56 -9.27
CA GLU A 203 -3.14 -0.91 -10.62
C GLU A 203 -4.33 -1.41 -11.46
N GLY A 204 -4.17 -1.33 -12.78
CA GLY A 204 -5.18 -1.76 -13.75
C GLY A 204 -5.84 -0.59 -14.48
N LYS A 205 -6.56 -0.93 -15.55
CA LYS A 205 -7.19 0.06 -16.43
C LYS A 205 -8.52 0.54 -15.88
N GLU A 206 -9.35 -0.41 -15.43
CA GLU A 206 -10.70 -0.18 -14.96
C GLU A 206 -10.80 -0.56 -13.48
N THR A 207 -10.26 0.31 -12.61
CA THR A 207 -10.19 0.02 -11.17
C THR A 207 -11.58 -0.07 -10.55
N MET A 208 -11.74 -0.91 -9.51
CA MET A 208 -12.97 -1.06 -8.74
C MET A 208 -13.20 0.15 -7.79
N PHE A 209 -13.06 1.37 -8.32
CA PHE A 209 -13.09 2.62 -7.57
C PHE A 209 -14.30 2.79 -6.64
N PRO A 210 -15.55 2.40 -7.01
CA PRO A 210 -16.70 2.49 -6.09
C PRO A 210 -16.54 1.67 -4.79
N LEU A 211 -15.74 0.59 -4.83
CA LEU A 211 -15.38 -0.20 -3.66
C LEU A 211 -14.18 0.43 -2.93
N LEU A 212 -13.12 0.77 -3.67
CA LEU A 212 -11.86 1.28 -3.12
C LEU A 212 -11.99 2.65 -2.43
N ARG A 213 -12.91 3.51 -2.88
CA ARG A 213 -13.18 4.82 -2.25
C ARG A 213 -13.69 4.74 -0.80
N LYS A 214 -14.04 3.54 -0.33
CA LYS A 214 -14.50 3.28 1.04
C LYS A 214 -13.37 2.78 1.95
N TYR A 215 -12.17 2.61 1.43
CA TYR A 215 -11.02 2.15 2.20
C TYR A 215 -10.56 3.25 3.16
N PRO A 216 -10.03 2.90 4.35
CA PRO A 216 -9.62 3.87 5.35
C PRO A 216 -8.25 4.48 4.98
N VAL A 217 -8.21 5.24 3.89
CA VAL A 217 -7.01 5.91 3.36
C VAL A 217 -7.28 7.38 3.11
N GLN A 218 -6.22 8.19 3.18
CA GLN A 218 -6.27 9.62 2.94
C GLN A 218 -6.22 9.93 1.45
N PHE A 219 -5.48 9.14 0.68
CA PHE A 219 -5.32 9.34 -0.76
C PHE A 219 -5.54 8.06 -1.54
N ILE A 220 -6.06 8.21 -2.75
CA ILE A 220 -6.19 7.13 -3.73
C ILE A 220 -5.49 7.59 -5.02
N THR A 221 -4.54 6.80 -5.49
CA THR A 221 -3.89 6.93 -6.78
C THR A 221 -4.21 5.72 -7.65
N ARG A 222 -4.24 5.93 -8.96
CA ARG A 222 -4.46 4.91 -10.00
C ARG A 222 -3.67 5.31 -11.23
N ASN A 223 -3.42 4.35 -12.12
CA ASN A 223 -2.81 4.65 -13.41
C ASN A 223 -3.67 5.65 -14.18
N ALA A 224 -3.00 6.53 -14.94
CA ALA A 224 -3.72 7.43 -15.82
C ALA A 224 -4.57 6.58 -16.77
N PRO A 225 -5.89 6.83 -16.85
CA PRO A 225 -6.73 6.12 -17.78
C PRO A 225 -6.28 6.48 -19.20
N ASP A 226 -6.33 5.50 -20.11
CA ASP A 226 -6.02 5.69 -21.54
C ASP A 226 -6.99 6.73 -22.21
N SER A 227 -8.00 7.25 -21.48
CA SER A 227 -9.04 8.13 -22.01
C SER A 227 -9.47 9.29 -21.08
N LEU A 228 -10.00 10.36 -21.71
CA LEU A 228 -10.56 11.56 -21.09
C LEU A 228 -11.71 11.29 -20.08
N GLN A 229 -12.41 10.16 -20.18
CA GLN A 229 -13.51 9.82 -19.29
C GLN A 229 -13.00 9.51 -17.87
N GLY A 230 -11.88 8.82 -17.75
CA GLY A 230 -11.29 8.53 -16.45
C GLY A 230 -10.69 9.76 -15.75
N LEU A 231 -10.39 10.84 -16.48
CA LEU A 231 -10.07 12.16 -15.90
C LEU A 231 -11.31 12.84 -15.28
N LYS A 232 -12.50 12.71 -15.90
CA LYS A 232 -13.76 13.27 -15.36
C LYS A 232 -14.20 12.59 -14.06
N GLU A 233 -13.99 11.28 -13.94
CA GLU A 233 -14.22 10.55 -12.70
C GLU A 233 -13.29 10.99 -11.57
N MET A 234 -12.02 11.29 -11.88
CA MET A 234 -11.08 11.84 -10.88
C MET A 234 -11.52 13.21 -10.38
N ALA A 235 -12.13 14.04 -11.24
CA ALA A 235 -12.72 15.31 -10.82
C ALA A 235 -13.97 15.16 -9.92
N ALA A 236 -14.69 14.03 -9.99
CA ALA A 236 -15.86 13.77 -9.16
C ALA A 236 -15.51 13.52 -7.68
N VAL A 237 -14.26 13.14 -7.38
CA VAL A 237 -13.74 12.96 -6.01
C VAL A 237 -13.82 14.26 -5.21
N ARG A 238 -13.57 15.42 -5.85
CA ARG A 238 -13.63 16.75 -5.23
C ARG A 238 -15.01 17.11 -4.69
N ARG A 239 -16.09 16.54 -5.23
CA ARG A 239 -17.47 16.96 -4.90
C ARG A 239 -18.05 16.23 -3.69
N TRP A 240 -17.47 15.11 -3.26
CA TRP A 240 -18.04 14.28 -2.19
C TRP A 240 -17.47 14.60 -0.81
N PHE A 241 -16.17 14.94 -0.73
CA PHE A 241 -15.54 15.42 0.50
C PHE A 241 -16.08 16.79 0.98
N GLY A 242 -16.75 17.54 0.12
CA GLY A 242 -17.41 18.81 0.48
C GLY A 242 -18.83 18.68 1.06
N VAL A 243 -19.38 17.48 1.23
CA VAL A 243 -20.81 17.30 1.59
C VAL A 243 -21.04 16.45 2.84
N HIS A 244 -20.04 15.71 3.34
CA HIS A 244 -20.21 14.85 4.51
C HIS A 244 -19.19 15.20 5.58
N SER A 245 -19.55 16.16 6.42
CA SER A 245 -18.95 16.33 7.74
C SER A 245 -18.99 14.97 8.46
N PHE A 246 -17.83 14.42 8.82
CA PHE A 246 -17.80 13.31 9.76
C PHE A 246 -18.48 13.76 11.06
N PRO A 247 -19.43 12.99 11.63
CA PRO A 247 -19.96 13.32 12.93
C PRO A 247 -18.81 13.28 13.93
N ALA A 248 -18.60 14.38 14.65
CA ALA A 248 -17.63 14.45 15.74
C ALA A 248 -17.89 13.30 16.73
N PRO A 249 -16.84 12.69 17.30
CA PRO A 249 -17.02 11.70 18.36
C PRO A 249 -17.82 12.33 19.50
N MET A 250 -18.91 11.68 19.91
CA MET A 250 -19.71 12.12 21.06
C MET A 250 -18.81 12.21 22.31
N PRO A 251 -18.90 13.28 23.11
CA PRO A 251 -18.17 13.34 24.36
C PRO A 251 -18.63 12.20 25.28
N ALA A 252 -17.64 11.51 25.86
CA ALA A 252 -17.88 10.48 26.85
C ALA A 252 -18.73 11.05 27.99
N LYS A 253 -19.87 10.40 28.26
CA LYS A 253 -20.69 10.71 29.43
C LYS A 253 -19.87 10.41 30.67
N THR A 254 -19.37 11.45 31.32
CA THR A 254 -18.95 11.39 32.72
C THR A 254 -20.18 11.14 33.57
N THR A 255 -20.29 9.92 34.10
CA THR A 255 -21.19 9.58 35.19
C THR A 255 -20.67 10.23 36.48
N CYS A 256 -21.45 11.16 37.02
CA CYS A 256 -21.58 11.41 38.46
C CYS A 256 -23.01 11.09 38.85
#